data_AF-A0A3M6Y6E2-F1
#
_entry.id   AF-A0A3M6Y6E2-F1
#
_cell.length_a   1.000
_cell.length_b   1.000
_cell.length_c   1.000
_cell.angle_alpha   90.00
_cell.angle_beta   90.00
_cell.angle_gamma   90.00
#
_symmetry.space_group_name_H-M   'P 1'
#
loop_
_entity.id
_entity.type
_entity.pdbx_description
1 polymer ?
#
loop_
_entity_poly.entity_id
_entity_poly.type
_entity_poly.pdbx_seq_one_letter_code
_entity_poly.pdbx_strand_id
1 'polypeptide(L)'
;MDSVKDAVGMGDNGPKTQDKKDFKAGFPPVLWEDQPAEMSAAKLPLAYRDQCAHLLIPLNKCRYDNYYLPWRCSDERHGYEKCQYEEFKQRVKKMDEIRAEKDGARSN
;
A
#
# COMPACT_ATOMS: atom_id res chain seq x y z
N MET A 1 15.19 27.64 11.33
CA MET A 1 15.16 26.64 12.43
C MET A 1 14.39 25.43 11.94
N ASP A 2 14.93 24.74 10.94
CA ASP A 2 14.27 23.60 10.27
C ASP A 2 15.05 22.29 10.47
N SER A 3 16.26 22.39 11.03
CA SER A 3 17.19 21.27 11.24
C SER A 3 16.67 20.16 12.15
N VAL A 4 15.74 20.44 13.08
CA VAL A 4 15.22 19.40 14.00
C VAL A 4 14.17 18.53 13.32
N LYS A 5 13.32 19.08 12.44
CA LYS A 5 12.31 18.28 11.73
C LYS A 5 12.94 17.36 10.68
N ASP A 6 13.98 17.84 10.01
CA ASP A 6 14.75 17.05 9.05
C ASP A 6 15.64 16.01 9.76
N ALA A 7 16.14 16.30 10.97
CA ALA A 7 16.91 15.35 11.78
C ALA A 7 16.03 14.27 12.47
N VAL A 8 14.83 14.62 12.92
CA VAL A 8 13.84 13.68 13.50
C VAL A 8 13.11 12.90 12.39
N GLY A 9 13.33 13.24 11.12
CA GLY A 9 12.76 12.54 9.96
C GLY A 9 11.23 12.61 9.88
N MET A 10 10.63 13.57 10.57
CA MET A 10 9.18 13.84 10.58
C MET A 10 8.75 14.83 9.48
N GLY A 11 9.60 15.06 8.47
CA GLY A 11 9.25 15.91 7.34
C GLY A 11 8.41 15.15 6.30
N ASP A 12 7.45 15.84 5.70
CA ASP A 12 6.73 15.47 4.45
C ASP A 12 7.67 15.25 3.24
N ASN A 13 8.98 15.21 3.46
CA ASN A 13 10.02 14.98 2.49
C ASN A 13 10.31 13.48 2.37
N GLY A 14 9.33 12.74 1.84
CA GLY A 14 9.62 11.50 1.13
C GLY A 14 10.63 11.75 -0.01
N PRO A 15 11.28 10.71 -0.55
CA PRO A 15 12.27 10.86 -1.63
C PRO A 15 11.70 11.76 -2.73
N LYS A 16 12.35 12.92 -2.93
CA LYS A 16 11.87 13.93 -3.85
C LYS A 16 12.05 13.43 -5.28
N THR A 17 10.93 13.08 -5.89
CA THR A 17 10.64 13.21 -7.33
C THR A 17 11.36 12.32 -8.38
N GLN A 18 12.35 11.49 -8.05
CA GLN A 18 12.92 10.56 -9.05
C GLN A 18 12.05 9.30 -9.31
N ASP A 19 11.24 8.87 -8.33
CA ASP A 19 10.46 7.62 -8.38
C ASP A 19 9.22 7.65 -9.28
N LYS A 20 9.02 8.70 -10.08
CA LYS A 20 7.89 8.76 -11.03
C LYS A 20 8.03 7.75 -12.17
N LYS A 21 9.26 7.27 -12.44
CA LYS A 21 9.54 6.26 -13.48
C LYS A 21 9.30 4.84 -12.97
N ASP A 22 9.64 4.54 -11.73
CA ASP A 22 9.41 3.21 -11.13
C ASP A 22 7.93 2.96 -10.80
N PHE A 23 7.18 4.02 -10.46
CA PHE A 23 5.73 3.93 -10.23
C PHE A 23 4.94 3.57 -11.51
N LYS A 24 5.51 3.86 -12.70
CA LYS A 24 4.89 3.54 -14.00
C LYS A 24 5.36 2.22 -14.61
N ALA A 25 6.53 1.70 -14.19
CA ALA A 25 7.16 0.53 -14.81
C ALA A 25 6.67 -0.82 -14.24
N GLY A 26 6.02 -0.83 -13.08
CA GLY A 26 5.51 -2.05 -12.44
C GLY A 26 4.04 -2.38 -12.71
N PHE A 27 3.32 -1.59 -13.51
CA PHE A 27 1.87 -1.74 -13.68
C PHE A 27 1.53 -2.31 -15.06
N PRO A 28 0.89 -3.48 -15.17
CA PRO A 28 0.40 -3.97 -16.45
C PRO A 28 -0.63 -2.96 -17.01
N PRO A 29 -0.50 -2.51 -18.26
CA PRO A 29 -1.40 -1.52 -18.84
C PRO A 29 -2.69 -2.18 -19.32
N VAL A 30 -3.50 -2.75 -18.42
CA VAL A 30 -4.89 -3.14 -18.74
C VAL A 30 -5.70 -3.34 -17.44
N LEU A 31 -6.84 -2.63 -17.34
CA LEU A 31 -7.98 -2.79 -16.39
C LEU A 31 -8.18 -1.80 -15.22
N TRP A 32 -7.52 -0.63 -15.17
CA TRP A 32 -7.55 0.22 -13.94
C TRP A 32 -8.21 1.60 -14.02
N GLU A 33 -8.88 1.97 -15.12
CA GLU A 33 -9.47 3.31 -15.26
C GLU A 33 -10.60 3.58 -14.23
N ASP A 34 -11.31 2.55 -13.76
CA ASP A 34 -12.47 2.68 -12.86
C ASP A 34 -12.20 2.40 -11.37
N GLN A 35 -11.00 1.90 -11.01
CA GLN A 35 -10.70 1.47 -9.63
C GLN A 35 -10.91 2.56 -8.56
N PRO A 36 -10.58 3.85 -8.77
CA PRO A 36 -10.82 4.88 -7.76
C PRO A 36 -12.30 5.13 -7.48
N ALA A 37 -13.14 5.04 -8.52
CA ALA A 37 -14.58 5.22 -8.42
C ALA A 37 -15.23 4.03 -7.71
N GLU A 38 -14.81 2.80 -8.04
CA GLU A 38 -15.28 1.57 -7.39
C GLU A 38 -14.90 1.53 -5.90
N MET A 39 -13.68 1.95 -5.54
CA MET A 39 -13.22 2.02 -4.15
C MET A 39 -14.00 3.05 -3.33
N SER A 40 -14.37 4.15 -3.96
CA SER A 40 -15.21 5.20 -3.37
C SER A 40 -16.66 4.73 -3.20
N ALA A 41 -17.20 4.03 -4.21
CA ALA A 41 -18.54 3.44 -4.17
C ALA A 41 -18.66 2.34 -3.10
N ALA A 42 -17.61 1.54 -2.93
CA ALA A 42 -17.49 0.53 -1.89
C ALA A 42 -17.24 1.11 -0.49
N LYS A 43 -17.15 2.44 -0.35
CA LYS A 43 -16.93 3.18 0.91
C LYS A 43 -15.74 2.65 1.71
N LEU A 44 -14.63 2.34 1.02
CA LEU A 44 -13.44 1.84 1.69
C LEU A 44 -12.74 2.95 2.49
N PRO A 45 -12.30 2.66 3.74
CA PRO A 45 -11.54 3.62 4.55
C PRO A 45 -10.24 4.01 3.86
N LEU A 46 -9.77 5.24 4.09
CA LEU A 46 -8.52 5.75 3.52
C LEU A 46 -7.32 4.83 3.77
N ALA A 47 -7.27 4.21 4.95
CA ALA A 47 -6.20 3.30 5.35
C ALA A 47 -6.11 2.00 4.52
N TYR A 48 -7.15 1.63 3.76
CA TYR A 48 -7.17 0.39 2.96
C TYR A 48 -7.18 0.67 1.45
N ARG A 49 -6.90 1.91 1.04
CA ARG A 49 -6.81 2.32 -0.38
C ARG A 49 -5.39 2.13 -0.92
N ASP A 50 -4.81 0.96 -0.65
CA ASP A 50 -3.49 0.56 -1.12
C ASP A 50 -3.56 -0.05 -2.53
N GLN A 51 -2.43 -0.45 -3.10
CA GLN A 51 -2.41 -1.17 -4.39
C GLN A 51 -3.18 -2.52 -4.33
N CYS A 52 -3.29 -3.12 -3.15
CA CYS A 52 -4.01 -4.37 -2.90
C CYS A 52 -5.55 -4.23 -2.74
N ALA A 53 -6.05 -2.99 -2.81
CA ALA A 53 -7.45 -2.60 -2.71
C ALA A 53 -8.45 -3.47 -3.52
N HIS A 54 -8.06 -3.88 -4.72
CA HIS A 54 -8.89 -4.64 -5.64
C HIS A 54 -9.27 -6.04 -5.10
N LEU A 55 -8.47 -6.63 -4.21
CA LEU A 55 -8.75 -7.91 -3.56
C LEU A 55 -9.66 -7.77 -2.34
N LEU A 56 -9.76 -6.56 -1.78
CA LEU A 56 -10.57 -6.31 -0.58
C LEU A 56 -12.07 -6.21 -0.90
N ILE A 57 -12.43 -5.68 -2.08
CA ILE A 57 -13.81 -5.61 -2.55
C ILE A 57 -14.47 -7.01 -2.62
N PRO A 58 -13.89 -8.02 -3.31
CA PRO A 58 -14.48 -9.36 -3.35
C PRO A 58 -14.46 -10.06 -1.98
N LEU A 59 -13.45 -9.81 -1.15
CA LEU A 59 -13.42 -10.34 0.23
C LEU A 59 -14.58 -9.81 1.07
N ASN A 60 -14.88 -8.51 0.96
CA ASN A 60 -16.01 -7.92 1.68
C ASN A 60 -17.34 -8.46 1.17
N LYS A 61 -17.50 -8.66 -0.15
CA LYS A 61 -18.69 -9.33 -0.72
C LYS A 61 -18.85 -10.73 -0.15
N CYS A 62 -17.79 -11.54 -0.17
CA CYS A 62 -17.82 -12.89 0.41
C CYS A 62 -18.22 -12.90 1.90
N ARG A 63 -17.71 -11.93 2.68
CA ARG A 63 -18.04 -11.76 4.11
C ARG A 63 -19.51 -11.37 4.33
N TYR A 64 -20.08 -10.54 3.47
CA TYR A 64 -21.50 -10.19 3.54
C TYR A 64 -22.39 -11.38 3.18
N ASP A 65 -22.03 -12.13 2.14
CA ASP A 65 -22.83 -13.29 1.68
C ASP A 65 -22.76 -14.46 2.67
N ASN A 66 -21.58 -14.69 3.27
CA ASN A 66 -21.31 -15.82 4.17
C ASN A 66 -21.13 -15.36 5.63
N TYR A 67 -22.00 -14.47 6.10
CA TYR A 67 -21.90 -13.80 7.40
C TYR A 67 -21.58 -14.74 8.58
N TYR A 68 -22.09 -15.98 8.54
CA TYR A 68 -21.91 -16.97 9.61
C TYR A 68 -20.76 -17.95 9.40
N LEU A 69 -20.08 -17.92 8.25
CA LEU A 69 -19.07 -18.93 7.84
C LEU A 69 -17.72 -18.25 7.53
N PRO A 70 -16.92 -17.85 8.55
CA PRO A 70 -15.68 -17.10 8.35
C PRO A 70 -14.61 -17.82 7.53
N TRP A 71 -14.59 -19.16 7.55
CA TRP A 71 -13.59 -19.97 6.84
C TRP A 71 -13.85 -20.10 5.34
N ARG A 72 -15.08 -19.85 4.88
CA ARG A 72 -15.43 -19.96 3.45
C ARG A 72 -14.63 -18.94 2.64
N CYS A 73 -14.41 -17.75 3.18
CA CYS A 73 -13.68 -16.67 2.52
C CYS A 73 -12.16 -16.70 2.77
N SER A 74 -11.59 -17.88 3.10
CA SER A 74 -10.19 -17.98 3.50
C SER A 74 -9.22 -17.77 2.33
N ASP A 75 -9.59 -18.19 1.13
CA ASP A 75 -8.72 -18.06 -0.05
C ASP A 75 -8.60 -16.59 -0.47
N GLU A 76 -9.71 -15.86 -0.50
CA GLU A 76 -9.72 -14.42 -0.76
C GLU A 76 -8.97 -13.64 0.33
N ARG A 77 -9.08 -14.07 1.59
CA ARG A 77 -8.33 -13.49 2.70
C ARG A 77 -6.82 -13.68 2.52
N HIS A 78 -6.37 -14.91 2.25
CA HIS A 78 -4.95 -15.20 2.06
C HIS A 78 -4.39 -14.48 0.82
N GLY A 79 -5.18 -14.33 -0.24
CA GLY A 79 -4.79 -13.53 -1.41
C GLY A 79 -4.53 -12.07 -1.05
N TYR A 80 -5.43 -11.45 -0.27
CA TYR A 80 -5.27 -10.07 0.20
C TYR A 80 -4.03 -9.92 1.12
N GLU A 81 -3.85 -10.83 2.09
CA GLU A 81 -2.72 -10.80 3.02
C GLU A 81 -1.36 -10.99 2.32
N LYS A 82 -1.31 -11.87 1.31
CA LYS A 82 -0.10 -12.07 0.50
C LYS A 82 0.28 -10.79 -0.24
N CYS A 83 -0.69 -10.12 -0.86
CA CYS A 83 -0.45 -8.86 -1.56
C CYS A 83 0.11 -7.78 -0.60
N GLN A 84 -0.52 -7.62 0.58
CA GLN A 84 -0.06 -6.68 1.61
C GLN A 84 1.36 -6.97 2.08
N TYR A 85 1.70 -8.25 2.22
CA TYR A 85 3.06 -8.67 2.60
C TYR A 85 4.10 -8.35 1.52
N GLU A 86 3.77 -8.53 0.24
CA GLU A 86 4.63 -8.19 -0.88
C GLU A 86 4.86 -6.67 -0.97
N GLU A 87 3.80 -5.87 -0.82
CA GLU A 87 3.90 -4.40 -0.77
C GLU A 87 4.74 -3.94 0.44
N PHE A 88 4.55 -4.55 1.60
CA PHE A 88 5.36 -4.26 2.79
C PHE A 88 6.84 -4.53 2.54
N LYS A 89 7.20 -5.65 1.90
CA LYS A 89 8.60 -5.94 1.52
C LYS A 89 9.17 -4.89 0.59
N GLN A 90 8.40 -4.42 -0.38
CA GLN A 90 8.83 -3.35 -1.28
C GLN A 90 9.07 -2.04 -0.51
N ARG A 91 8.18 -1.68 0.42
CA ARG A 91 8.35 -0.52 1.30
C ARG A 91 9.58 -0.62 2.20
N VAL A 92 9.87 -1.80 2.76
CA VAL A 92 11.08 -2.02 3.57
C VAL A 92 12.34 -1.86 2.74
N LYS A 93 12.39 -2.45 1.53
CA LYS A 93 13.53 -2.27 0.60
C LYS A 93 13.79 -0.79 0.30
N LYS A 94 12.73 -0.04 -0.01
CA LYS A 94 12.81 1.40 -0.23
C LYS A 94 13.30 2.17 1.00
N MET A 95 12.89 1.76 2.19
CA MET A 95 13.38 2.38 3.44
C MET A 95 14.85 2.06 3.70
N ASP A 96 15.30 0.85 3.36
CA ASP A 96 16.70 0.46 3.50
C ASP A 96 17.60 1.18 2.48
N GLU A 97 17.12 1.41 1.25
CA GLU A 97 17.76 2.28 0.26
C GLU A 97 17.92 3.71 0.79
N ILE A 98 16.85 4.31 1.32
CA ILE A 98 16.89 5.67 1.91
C ILE A 98 17.83 5.73 3.13
N ARG A 99 17.90 4.66 3.94
CA ARG A 99 18.82 4.60 5.09
C ARG A 99 20.27 4.53 4.64
N ALA A 100 20.56 3.80 3.55
CA ALA A 100 21.89 3.73 2.97
C ALA A 100 22.34 5.10 2.43
N GLU A 101 21.43 5.85 1.82
CA GLU A 101 21.69 7.23 1.36
C GLU A 101 21.92 8.24 2.51
N LYS A 102 21.33 7.99 3.68
CA LYS A 102 21.43 8.86 4.87
C LYS A 102 22.50 8.41 5.87
N ASP A 103 23.51 7.67 5.42
CA ASP A 103 24.61 7.15 6.26
C ASP A 103 24.13 6.42 7.54
N GLY A 104 23.02 5.70 7.47
CA GLY A 104 22.51 4.89 8.57
C GLY A 104 21.81 5.67 9.69
N ALA A 105 21.52 6.97 9.51
CA ALA A 105 20.71 7.74 10.45
C ALA A 105 19.27 7.18 10.50
N ARG A 106 18.92 6.51 11.61
CA ARG A 106 17.55 6.06 11.89
C ARG A 106 16.76 7.26 12.40
N SER A 107 15.77 7.72 11.63
CA SER A 107 14.81 8.71 12.11
C SER A 107 14.02 8.12 13.28
N ASN A 108 14.30 8.60 14.49
CA ASN A 108 13.54 8.31 15.70
C ASN A 108 13.49 9.58 16.56
#